data_AF-A0A7D4AQ61-F1
#
_entry.id   AF-A0A7D4AQ61-F1
#
_cell.length_a   1.000
_cell.length_b   1.000
_cell.length_c   1.000
_cell.angle_alpha   90.00
_cell.angle_beta   90.00
_cell.angle_gamma   90.00
#
_symmetry.space_group_name_H-M   'P 1'
#
loop_
_entity.id
_entity.type
_entity.pdbx_description
1 polymer ?
#
loop_
_entity_poly.entity_id
_entity_poly.type
_entity_poly.pdbx_seq_one_letter_code
_entity_poly.pdbx_strand_id
1 'polypeptide(L)'
;MAGSPQVANRTSFFGRFAEQTTRYSGTTTVFVSAVGIVLVWALSGPLFHYSETWQLVINTGTTIITFLMVFLIQRAQNKDSLVLHLKLNELLAATKGASNRLINAQDFSEEEIRLIHQFYCLLADKAKADNDLGETHSVEEAEDNHHEKLAAHRQ
;
A
#
# COMPACT_ATOMS: atom_id res chain seq x y z
N MET A 1 -25.71 21.36 23.25
CA MET A 1 -24.42 20.94 23.83
C MET A 1 -24.12 19.53 23.36
N ALA A 2 -23.38 19.37 22.26
CA ALA A 2 -22.92 18.07 21.77
C ALA A 2 -21.42 18.02 21.97
N GLY A 3 -20.95 17.17 22.89
CA GLY A 3 -19.54 16.99 23.19
C GLY A 3 -18.83 16.39 21.99
N SER A 4 -17.94 17.17 21.39
CA SER A 4 -16.96 16.68 20.42
C SER A 4 -16.15 15.52 21.04
N PRO A 5 -16.06 14.35 20.39
CA PRO A 5 -15.28 13.25 20.90
C PRO A 5 -13.81 13.66 20.99
N GLN A 6 -13.26 13.63 22.21
CA GLN A 6 -11.84 13.79 22.47
C GLN A 6 -11.11 12.63 21.80
N VAL A 7 -10.53 12.87 20.63
CA VAL A 7 -9.62 11.92 20.00
C VAL A 7 -8.38 11.86 20.87
N ALA A 8 -8.35 10.86 21.76
CA ALA A 8 -7.29 10.65 22.72
C ALA A 8 -5.93 10.58 22.01
N ASN A 9 -5.06 11.53 22.34
CA ASN A 9 -3.75 11.78 21.75
C ASN A 9 -2.69 10.76 22.24
N ARG A 10 -2.98 9.45 22.15
CA ARG A 10 -2.07 8.37 22.58
C ARG A 10 -1.21 7.76 21.46
N THR A 11 -1.38 8.19 20.21
CA THR A 11 -0.65 7.66 19.05
C THR A 11 0.59 8.47 18.66
N SER A 12 0.86 9.60 19.34
CA SER A 12 1.89 10.57 18.92
C SER A 12 3.33 10.05 19.10
N PHE A 13 3.67 9.36 20.19
CA PHE A 13 5.07 8.99 20.46
C PHE A 13 5.57 7.85 19.56
N PHE A 14 4.89 6.69 19.56
CA PHE A 14 5.25 5.57 18.67
C PHE A 14 5.08 5.93 17.21
N GLY A 15 4.07 6.76 16.89
CA GLY A 15 3.84 7.27 15.54
C GLY A 15 5.01 8.08 15.02
N ARG A 16 5.45 9.07 15.80
CA ARG A 16 6.57 9.93 15.45
C ARG A 16 7.91 9.20 15.51
N PHE A 17 8.12 8.31 16.48
CA PHE A 17 9.34 7.51 16.57
C PHE A 17 9.50 6.59 15.36
N ALA A 18 8.44 5.87 14.97
CA ALA A 18 8.48 5.02 13.79
C ALA A 18 8.65 5.82 12.50
N GLU A 19 7.94 6.95 12.34
CA GLU A 19 8.08 7.82 11.16
C GLU A 19 9.49 8.43 11.05
N GLN A 20 10.06 8.85 12.18
CA GLN A 20 11.43 9.35 12.27
C GLN A 20 12.44 8.24 11.99
N THR A 21 12.24 7.03 12.54
CA THR A 21 13.13 5.89 12.33
C THR A 21 13.10 5.42 10.87
N THR A 22 11.93 5.35 10.24
CA THR A 22 11.81 5.03 8.81
C THR A 22 12.49 6.08 7.95
N ARG A 23 12.32 7.37 8.26
CA ARG A 23 12.96 8.46 7.52
C ARG A 23 14.49 8.43 7.63
N TYR A 24 15.02 8.06 8.80
CA TYR A 24 16.46 7.95 9.01
C TYR A 24 17.04 6.66 8.44
N SER A 25 16.38 5.51 8.59
CA SER A 25 16.84 4.23 8.07
C SER A 25 17.12 4.24 6.56
N GLY A 26 16.41 5.07 5.78
CA GLY A 26 16.63 5.22 4.34
C GLY A 26 17.69 6.24 3.92
N THR A 27 18.32 6.95 4.86
CA THR A 27 19.28 8.03 4.53
C THR A 27 20.69 7.47 4.31
N THR A 28 21.40 7.95 3.29
CA THR A 28 22.79 7.57 2.95
C THR A 28 23.73 7.65 4.15
N THR A 29 23.56 8.64 5.03
CA THR A 29 24.34 8.81 6.26
C THR A 29 24.20 7.63 7.22
N VAL A 30 23.01 7.06 7.36
CA VAL A 30 22.78 5.89 8.25
C VAL A 30 23.43 4.65 7.65
N PHE A 31 23.33 4.45 6.34
CA PHE A 31 24.03 3.37 5.64
C PHE A 31 25.55 3.46 5.82
N VAL A 32 26.14 4.64 5.58
CA VAL A 32 27.59 4.87 5.78
C VAL A 32 27.99 4.62 7.24
N SER A 33 27.17 5.05 8.20
CA SER A 33 27.43 4.79 9.62
C SER A 33 27.36 3.29 9.97
N ALA A 34 26.41 2.55 9.41
CA ALA A 34 26.25 1.12 9.62
C ALA A 34 27.45 0.34 9.05
N VAL A 35 27.89 0.71 7.83
CA VAL A 35 29.11 0.17 7.23
C VAL A 35 30.33 0.48 8.11
N GLY A 36 30.44 1.71 8.62
CA GLY A 36 31.51 2.09 9.55
C GLY A 36 31.52 1.24 10.83
N ILE A 37 30.35 1.00 11.42
CA ILE A 37 30.21 0.13 12.61
C ILE A 37 30.67 -1.30 12.30
N VAL A 38 30.27 -1.86 11.16
CA VAL A 38 30.68 -3.20 10.73
C VAL A 38 32.20 -3.27 10.49
N LEU A 39 32.80 -2.23 9.90
CA LEU A 39 34.24 -2.15 9.69
C LEU A 39 35.02 -2.07 11.02
N VAL A 40 34.56 -1.22 11.95
CA VAL A 40 35.17 -1.12 13.29
C VAL A 40 35.09 -2.46 14.02
N TRP A 41 33.93 -3.11 13.97
CA TRP A 41 33.75 -4.46 14.54
C TRP A 41 34.73 -5.46 13.89
N ALA A 42 34.80 -5.52 12.56
CA ALA A 42 35.69 -6.44 11.85
C ALA A 42 37.18 -6.20 12.19
N LEU A 43 37.60 -4.94 12.30
CA LEU A 43 38.96 -4.55 12.68
C LEU A 43 39.30 -4.84 14.15
N SER A 44 38.31 -4.85 15.03
CA SER A 44 38.51 -5.26 16.43
C SER A 44 38.52 -6.78 16.63
N GLY A 45 38.07 -7.56 15.64
CA GLY A 45 38.04 -9.03 15.68
C GLY A 45 39.38 -9.73 16.03
N PRO A 46 40.53 -9.31 15.48
CA PRO A 46 41.83 -9.89 15.81
C PRO A 46 42.23 -9.76 17.29
N LEU A 47 41.78 -8.68 17.98
CA LEU A 47 42.02 -8.50 19.42
C LEU A 47 41.28 -9.57 20.26
N PHE A 48 40.12 -10.02 19.77
CA PHE A 48 39.28 -11.02 20.43
C PHE A 48 39.43 -12.42 19.83
N HIS A 49 40.44 -12.64 18.99
CA HIS A 49 40.72 -13.91 18.30
C HIS A 49 39.50 -14.47 17.54
N TYR A 50 38.59 -13.60 17.07
CA TYR A 50 37.32 -13.99 16.46
C TYR A 50 36.53 -15.04 17.27
N SER A 51 36.50 -14.89 18.60
CA SER A 51 35.83 -15.85 19.50
C SER A 51 34.33 -16.06 19.19
N GLU A 52 33.79 -17.18 19.65
CA GLU A 52 32.35 -17.47 19.54
C GLU A 52 31.48 -16.37 20.16
N THR A 53 31.87 -15.83 21.31
CA THR A 53 31.16 -14.71 21.95
C THR A 53 31.23 -13.43 21.11
N TRP A 54 32.36 -13.18 20.45
CA TRP A 54 32.54 -12.03 19.57
C TRP A 54 31.59 -12.05 18.37
N GLN A 55 31.44 -13.23 17.74
CA GLN A 55 30.53 -13.45 16.62
C GLN A 55 29.06 -13.47 17.07
N LEU A 56 28.78 -14.06 18.25
CA LEU A 56 27.43 -14.09 18.82
C LEU A 56 26.88 -12.68 19.03
N VAL A 57 27.68 -11.74 19.54
CA VAL A 57 27.21 -10.36 19.81
C VAL A 57 26.69 -9.68 18.55
N ILE A 58 27.39 -9.76 17.42
CA ILE A 58 26.93 -9.12 16.18
C ILE A 58 25.73 -9.86 15.56
N ASN A 59 25.72 -11.19 15.61
CA ASN A 59 24.64 -12.00 15.06
C ASN A 59 23.34 -11.78 15.84
N THR A 60 23.41 -11.84 17.17
CA THR A 60 22.26 -11.60 18.06
C THR A 60 21.79 -10.15 17.95
N GLY A 61 22.70 -9.18 17.95
CA GLY A 61 22.36 -7.75 17.83
C GLY A 61 21.66 -7.44 16.51
N THR A 62 22.23 -7.91 15.40
CA THR A 62 21.64 -7.71 14.06
C THR A 62 20.29 -8.41 13.93
N THR A 63 20.12 -9.59 14.53
CA THR A 63 18.82 -10.30 14.52
C THR A 63 17.74 -9.50 15.24
N ILE A 64 18.03 -8.95 16.42
CA ILE A 64 17.09 -8.10 17.16
C ILE A 64 16.74 -6.84 16.35
N ILE A 65 17.75 -6.15 15.81
CA ILE A 65 17.54 -4.96 14.99
C ILE A 65 16.69 -5.29 13.76
N THR A 66 16.99 -6.40 13.07
CA THR A 66 16.25 -6.84 11.88
C THR A 66 14.81 -7.18 12.23
N PHE A 67 14.57 -7.89 13.33
CA PHE A 67 13.22 -8.19 13.81
C PHE A 67 12.42 -6.90 14.07
N LEU A 68 13.01 -5.93 14.76
CA LEU A 68 12.39 -4.62 14.99
C LEU A 68 12.17 -3.85 13.68
N MET A 69 13.13 -3.90 12.76
CA MET A 69 13.07 -3.24 11.46
C MET A 69 11.91 -3.76 10.62
N VAL A 70 11.64 -5.08 10.63
CA VAL A 70 10.49 -5.67 9.92
C VAL A 70 9.18 -5.02 10.38
N PHE A 71 8.96 -4.90 11.69
CA PHE A 71 7.75 -4.24 12.22
C PHE A 71 7.70 -2.75 11.88
N LEU A 72 8.84 -2.05 11.92
CA LEU A 72 8.90 -0.63 11.57
C LEU A 72 8.60 -0.40 10.09
N ILE A 73 9.15 -1.23 9.21
CA ILE A 73 8.88 -1.21 7.77
C ILE A 73 7.41 -1.52 7.53
N GLN A 74 6.86 -2.58 8.12
CA GLN A 74 5.44 -2.92 8.00
C GLN A 74 4.53 -1.78 8.46
N ARG A 75 4.85 -1.14 9.58
CA ARG A 75 4.07 0.01 10.08
C ARG A 75 4.11 1.20 9.13
N ALA A 76 5.28 1.52 8.57
CA ALA A 76 5.42 2.59 7.59
C ALA A 76 4.68 2.25 6.29
N GLN A 77 4.89 1.05 5.76
CA GLN A 77 4.23 0.56 4.55
C GLN A 77 2.72 0.53 4.69
N ASN A 78 2.17 0.12 5.84
CA ASN A 78 0.73 0.11 6.07
C ASN A 78 0.10 1.52 5.99
N LYS A 79 0.78 2.53 6.54
CA LYS A 79 0.33 3.94 6.45
C LYS A 79 0.42 4.45 5.02
N ASP A 80 1.54 4.17 4.34
CA ASP A 80 1.77 4.63 2.96
C ASP A 80 0.80 3.98 1.96
N SER A 81 0.49 2.68 2.14
CA SER A 81 -0.51 1.96 1.34
C SER A 81 -1.89 2.60 1.45
N LEU A 82 -2.34 2.94 2.67
CA LEU A 82 -3.63 3.59 2.89
C LEU A 82 -3.72 4.95 2.19
N VAL A 83 -2.65 5.75 2.27
CA VAL A 83 -2.59 7.05 1.58
C VAL A 83 -2.64 6.87 0.06
N LEU A 84 -1.97 5.85 -0.47
CA LEU A 84 -2.01 5.51 -1.89
C LEU A 84 -3.43 5.15 -2.32
N HIS A 85 -4.14 4.29 -1.58
CA HIS A 85 -5.53 3.93 -1.89
C HIS A 85 -6.46 5.15 -1.89
N LEU A 86 -6.35 6.03 -0.89
CA LEU A 86 -7.15 7.26 -0.83
C LEU A 86 -6.91 8.17 -2.04
N LYS A 87 -5.65 8.34 -2.46
CA LYS A 87 -5.32 9.13 -3.65
C LYS A 87 -5.89 8.52 -4.93
N LEU A 88 -5.85 7.19 -5.07
CA LEU A 88 -6.44 6.49 -6.21
C LEU A 88 -7.97 6.62 -6.22
N ASN A 89 -8.62 6.51 -5.07
CA ASN A 89 -10.07 6.67 -4.96
C ASN A 89 -10.52 8.08 -5.34
N GLU A 90 -9.77 9.11 -4.94
CA GLU A 90 -10.04 10.50 -5.35
C GLU A 90 -9.91 10.67 -6.87
N LEU A 91 -8.86 10.10 -7.48
CA LEU A 91 -8.68 10.13 -8.93
C LEU A 91 -9.80 9.38 -9.66
N LEU A 92 -10.22 8.23 -9.16
CA LEU A 92 -11.30 7.44 -9.73
C LEU A 92 -12.63 8.20 -9.65
N ALA A 93 -12.94 8.80 -8.49
CA ALA A 93 -14.16 9.59 -8.29
C ALA A 93 -14.19 10.87 -9.15
N ALA A 94 -13.02 11.48 -9.42
CA ALA A 94 -12.92 12.68 -10.25
C ALA A 94 -12.91 12.40 -11.77
N THR A 95 -12.67 11.15 -12.19
CA THR A 95 -12.55 10.78 -13.61
C THR A 95 -13.92 10.45 -14.20
N LYS A 96 -14.37 11.24 -15.18
CA LYS A 96 -15.59 10.94 -15.94
C LYS A 96 -15.40 9.65 -16.74
N GLY A 97 -16.37 8.75 -16.69
CA GLY A 97 -16.28 7.44 -17.36
C GLY A 97 -15.62 6.35 -16.51
N ALA A 98 -15.12 6.67 -15.31
CA ALA A 98 -14.64 5.64 -14.39
C ALA A 98 -15.80 5.02 -13.60
N SER A 99 -15.74 3.71 -13.37
CA SER A 99 -16.78 3.03 -12.60
C SER A 99 -16.61 3.32 -11.11
N ASN A 100 -17.62 3.97 -10.51
CA ASN A 100 -17.64 4.25 -9.07
C ASN A 100 -17.62 2.96 -8.23
N ARG A 101 -18.02 1.82 -8.82
CA ARG A 101 -17.97 0.49 -8.20
C ARG A 101 -16.55 0.03 -7.85
N LEU A 102 -15.50 0.63 -8.42
CA LEU A 102 -14.10 0.32 -8.09
C LEU A 102 -13.54 1.22 -6.96
N ILE A 103 -14.30 2.19 -6.46
CA ILE A 103 -13.88 2.99 -5.30
C ILE A 103 -13.80 2.07 -4.08
N ASN A 104 -12.68 2.16 -3.34
CA ASN A 104 -12.35 1.29 -2.22
C ASN A 104 -12.16 -0.20 -2.59
N ALA A 105 -11.77 -0.51 -3.83
CA ALA A 105 -11.53 -1.89 -4.25
C ALA A 105 -10.47 -2.65 -3.43
N GLN A 106 -9.61 -1.97 -2.66
CA GLN A 106 -8.64 -2.62 -1.77
C GLN A 106 -9.29 -3.38 -0.60
N ASP A 107 -10.52 -3.04 -0.24
CA ASP A 107 -11.24 -3.64 0.90
C ASP A 107 -12.16 -4.78 0.46
N PHE A 108 -12.17 -5.14 -0.83
CA PHE A 108 -13.00 -6.21 -1.37
C PHE A 108 -12.51 -7.58 -0.93
N SER A 109 -13.46 -8.48 -0.66
CA SER A 109 -13.19 -9.91 -0.49
C SER A 109 -12.66 -10.52 -1.78
N GLU A 110 -11.99 -11.67 -1.68
CA GLU A 110 -11.50 -12.37 -2.86
C GLU A 110 -12.65 -12.78 -3.80
N GLU A 111 -13.83 -13.12 -3.25
CA GLU A 111 -15.03 -13.41 -4.02
C GLU A 111 -15.49 -12.21 -4.85
N GLU A 112 -15.55 -11.03 -4.23
CA GLU A 112 -15.94 -9.77 -4.90
C GLU A 112 -14.95 -9.40 -6.00
N ILE A 113 -13.64 -9.53 -5.74
CA ILE A 113 -12.58 -9.31 -6.74
C ILE A 113 -12.77 -10.25 -7.93
N ARG A 114 -13.02 -11.55 -7.70
CA ARG A 114 -13.26 -12.53 -8.77
C ARG A 114 -14.49 -12.19 -9.59
N LEU A 115 -15.58 -11.76 -8.95
CA LEU A 115 -16.82 -11.39 -9.62
C LEU A 115 -16.61 -10.18 -10.53
N ILE A 116 -15.98 -9.11 -10.01
CA ILE A 116 -15.67 -7.90 -10.79
C ILE A 116 -14.72 -8.24 -11.94
N HIS A 117 -13.71 -9.08 -11.72
CA HIS A 117 -12.81 -9.53 -12.78
C HIS A 117 -13.56 -10.29 -13.89
N GLN A 118 -14.44 -11.23 -13.54
CA GLN A 118 -15.27 -11.95 -14.52
C GLN A 118 -16.18 -11.00 -15.31
N PHE A 119 -16.78 -10.01 -14.64
CA PHE A 119 -17.60 -9.00 -15.28
C PHE A 119 -16.80 -8.21 -16.34
N TYR A 120 -15.59 -7.76 -16.02
CA TYR A 120 -14.73 -7.05 -16.98
C TYR A 120 -14.23 -7.94 -18.12
N CYS A 121 -13.91 -9.21 -17.85
CA CYS A 121 -13.59 -10.18 -18.92
C CYS A 121 -14.76 -10.31 -19.90
N LEU A 122 -15.98 -10.48 -19.38
CA LEU A 122 -17.18 -10.57 -20.23
C LEU A 122 -17.40 -9.29 -21.04
N LEU A 123 -17.19 -8.12 -20.44
CA LEU A 123 -17.32 -6.84 -21.13
C LEU A 123 -16.28 -6.68 -22.26
N ALA A 124 -15.02 -7.05 -22.00
CA ALA A 124 -13.96 -7.01 -22.99
C ALA A 124 -14.22 -7.98 -24.15
N ASP A 125 -14.78 -9.15 -23.87
CA ASP A 125 -15.15 -10.12 -24.91
C ASP A 125 -16.32 -9.61 -25.77
N LYS A 126 -17.31 -8.94 -25.16
CA LYS A 126 -18.40 -8.29 -25.90
C LYS A 126 -17.91 -7.13 -26.77
N ALA A 127 -17.03 -6.26 -26.24
CA ALA A 127 -16.46 -5.15 -27.02
C ALA A 127 -15.64 -5.64 -28.23
N LYS A 128 -14.90 -6.75 -28.08
CA LYS A 128 -14.21 -7.41 -29.19
C LYS A 128 -15.17 -7.94 -30.26
N ALA A 129 -16.32 -8.46 -29.85
CA ALA A 129 -17.32 -9.01 -30.78
C ALA A 129 -18.03 -7.90 -31.57
N ASP A 130 -18.26 -6.74 -30.96
CA ASP A 130 -18.96 -5.60 -31.58
C ASP A 130 -18.04 -4.72 -32.45
N ASN A 131 -16.73 -5.01 -32.52
CA ASN A 131 -15.73 -4.27 -33.32
C ASN A 131 -15.67 -2.76 -32.97
N ASP A 132 -16.12 -2.41 -31.76
CA ASP A 132 -16.09 -1.06 -31.20
C ASP A 132 -15.00 -1.01 -30.13
N LEU A 133 -13.78 -0.80 -30.59
CA LEU A 133 -12.60 -0.66 -29.72
C LEU A 133 -12.36 0.82 -29.31
N GLY A 134 -13.26 1.73 -29.67
CA GLY A 134 -13.01 3.18 -29.63
C GLY A 134 -13.78 3.97 -28.57
N GLU A 135 -14.96 3.51 -28.15
CA GLU A 135 -15.82 4.28 -27.25
C GLU A 135 -15.71 3.75 -25.81
N THR A 136 -14.83 4.37 -25.01
CA THR A 136 -14.64 4.02 -23.60
C THR A 136 -15.79 4.60 -22.75
N HIS A 137 -16.94 3.95 -22.76
CA HIS A 137 -18.04 4.27 -21.84
C HIS A 137 -17.79 3.58 -20.51
N SER A 138 -18.01 4.29 -19.39
CA SER A 138 -18.10 3.62 -18.08
C SER A 138 -19.10 2.47 -18.19
N VAL A 139 -18.84 1.34 -17.53
CA VAL A 139 -19.83 0.26 -17.39
C VAL A 139 -21.19 0.78 -16.93
N GLU A 140 -21.17 1.77 -16.04
CA GLU A 140 -22.35 2.41 -15.46
C GLU A 140 -23.07 3.27 -16.52
N GLU A 141 -22.32 3.93 -17.40
CA GLU A 141 -22.85 4.71 -18.53
C GLU A 141 -23.39 3.80 -19.66
N ALA A 142 -22.79 2.63 -19.86
CA ALA A 142 -23.31 1.60 -20.75
C ALA A 142 -24.61 0.98 -20.22
N GLU A 143 -24.72 0.73 -18.90
CA GLU A 143 -25.95 0.27 -18.26
C GLU A 143 -27.05 1.35 -18.29
N ASP A 144 -26.74 2.59 -17.94
CA ASP A 144 -27.70 3.71 -17.98
C ASP A 144 -28.20 3.98 -19.41
N ASN A 145 -27.31 4.02 -20.41
CA ASN A 145 -27.70 4.16 -21.82
C ASN A 145 -28.53 2.97 -22.31
N HIS A 146 -28.26 1.75 -21.84
CA HIS A 146 -29.05 0.57 -22.19
C HIS A 146 -30.45 0.63 -21.55
N HIS A 147 -30.54 1.08 -20.30
CA HIS A 147 -31.80 1.31 -19.61
C HIS A 147 -32.63 2.41 -20.29
N GLU A 148 -32.02 3.52 -20.73
CA GLU A 148 -32.69 4.55 -21.51
C GLU A 148 -33.18 4.04 -22.87
N LYS A 149 -32.35 3.30 -23.62
CA LYS A 149 -32.76 2.70 -24.91
C LYS A 149 -33.91 1.70 -24.76
N LEU A 150 -33.91 0.89 -23.69
CA LEU A 150 -35.00 -0.03 -23.37
C LEU A 150 -36.29 0.68 -22.94
N ALA A 151 -36.19 1.85 -22.32
CA ALA A 151 -37.34 2.69 -21.98
C ALA A 151 -37.92 3.38 -23.22
N ALA A 152 -37.06 3.85 -24.13
CA ALA A 152 -37.45 4.49 -25.39
C ALA A 152 -38.13 3.51 -26.36
N HIS A 153 -37.72 2.24 -26.41
CA HIS A 153 -38.35 1.21 -27.23
C HIS A 153 -39.69 0.69 -26.70
N ARG A 154 -40.12 1.14 -25.50
CA ARG A 154 -41.39 0.75 -24.86
C ARG A 154 -42.51 1.78 -25.04
N GLN A 155 -42.25 2.88 -25.75
CA GLN A 155 -43.23 3.87 -26.22
C GLN A 155 -43.48 3.72 -27.72
#